data_AF-A0A841LLS1-F1
#
_entry.id   AF-A0A841LLS1-F1
#
_cell.length_a   1.000
_cell.length_b   1.000
_cell.length_c   1.000
_cell.angle_alpha   90.00
_cell.angle_beta   90.00
_cell.angle_gamma   90.00
#
_symmetry.space_group_name_H-M   'P 1'
#
loop_
_entity.id
_entity.type
_entity.pdbx_description
1 polymer ?
#
loop_
_entity_poly.entity_id
_entity_poly.type
_entity_poly.pdbx_seq_one_letter_code
_entity_poly.pdbx_strand_id
1 'polypeptide(L)'
;MLKNPELALCSNRNVLPKRNERSGSPEDWFSNDLLLKKGLIGVNFDFFVDWSGNPNVLTPVIWIKQVLSDGKVYADFLANIKGNIINRFGEEFVRKLFQFSLNSALQLSFIILEDKQDWNNSESKVCLTSVLEDFNFNTELLTIGAFKSVIQTYSGGAVRIGNKGLIYGTTNLECALSKTDSAYPGDLDMLLLDENGIPVAIFEFKKHTLSADVSRQTLSNYYPNPDGRKYDRLAIFKEYILAKLGHDIPIILLFYPTNPLAEYGRAEVLTGSPGGLKAKAGGKFRLPQDNSENEYERIINLIPKFIKLYQEGAL
;
A
#
# COMPACT_ATOMS: atom_id res chain seq x y z
N MET A 1 4.69 5.42 20.13
CA MET A 1 4.05 6.69 19.72
C MET A 1 3.16 6.42 18.53
N LEU A 2 3.75 6.07 17.39
CA LEU A 2 3.04 5.62 16.20
C LEU A 2 3.19 4.11 16.08
N LYS A 3 2.19 3.44 15.51
CA LYS A 3 2.25 2.03 15.10
C LYS A 3 1.59 1.86 13.74
N ASN A 4 1.93 0.76 13.06
CA ASN A 4 1.24 0.41 11.82
C ASN A 4 -0.24 0.13 12.10
N PRO A 5 -1.13 0.52 11.18
CA PRO A 5 -2.50 0.02 11.21
C PRO A 5 -2.50 -1.49 10.97
N GLU A 6 -3.47 -2.20 11.55
CA GLU A 6 -3.55 -3.67 11.48
C GLU A 6 -4.81 -4.08 10.73
N LEU A 7 -4.67 -4.98 9.75
CA LEU A 7 -5.82 -5.52 9.04
C LEU A 7 -6.66 -6.36 9.99
N ALA A 8 -7.93 -6.01 10.17
CA ALA A 8 -8.87 -6.76 11.00
C ALA A 8 -10.31 -6.58 10.51
N LEU A 9 -11.22 -7.46 10.96
CA LEU A 9 -12.62 -7.43 10.56
C LEU A 9 -13.27 -6.10 11.01
N CYS A 10 -13.94 -5.42 10.08
CA CYS A 10 -14.55 -4.11 10.35
C CYS A 10 -15.66 -4.16 11.42
N SER A 11 -16.36 -5.29 11.56
CA SER A 11 -17.40 -5.47 12.59
C SER A 11 -16.83 -5.90 13.95
N ASN A 12 -15.60 -6.41 14.00
CA ASN A 12 -14.93 -6.80 15.24
C ASN A 12 -13.42 -6.82 15.03
N ARG A 13 -12.75 -5.75 15.49
CA ARG A 13 -11.31 -5.54 15.30
C ARG A 13 -10.43 -6.58 16.01
N ASN A 14 -10.98 -7.39 16.92
CA ASN A 14 -10.26 -8.50 17.54
C ASN A 14 -10.14 -9.73 16.61
N VAL A 15 -10.87 -9.74 15.48
CA VAL A 15 -10.81 -10.83 14.50
C VAL A 15 -9.83 -10.48 13.40
N LEU A 16 -8.65 -11.09 13.46
CA LEU A 16 -7.59 -10.91 12.49
C LEU A 16 -7.79 -11.81 11.25
N PRO A 17 -7.32 -11.41 10.06
CA PRO A 17 -7.31 -12.27 8.89
C PRO A 17 -6.40 -13.47 9.12
N LYS A 18 -6.71 -14.59 8.45
CA LYS A 18 -5.84 -15.77 8.47
C LYS A 18 -4.44 -15.41 7.96
N ARG A 19 -3.43 -16.04 8.56
CA ARG A 19 -2.01 -15.97 8.21
C ARG A 19 -1.47 -17.39 8.04
N ASN A 20 -0.45 -17.56 7.21
CA ASN A 20 0.28 -18.81 7.14
C ASN A 20 1.29 -18.86 8.29
N GLU A 21 1.10 -19.75 9.26
CA GLU A 21 1.96 -19.84 10.44
C GLU A 21 3.38 -20.32 10.10
N ARG A 22 3.51 -21.10 9.03
CA ARG A 22 4.78 -21.70 8.59
C ARG A 22 5.58 -20.76 7.72
N SER A 23 4.92 -20.16 6.73
CA SER A 23 5.58 -19.35 5.72
C SER A 23 5.51 -17.86 6.00
N GLY A 24 4.76 -17.41 7.01
CA GLY A 24 4.52 -16.00 7.27
C GLY A 24 3.65 -15.32 6.21
N SER A 25 3.94 -14.05 5.97
CA SER A 25 3.22 -13.17 5.04
C SER A 25 4.19 -12.23 4.32
N PRO A 26 3.83 -11.64 3.17
CA PRO A 26 4.73 -10.78 2.40
C PRO A 26 5.36 -9.63 3.20
N GLU A 27 4.66 -9.10 4.20
CA GLU A 27 5.16 -8.08 5.12
C GLU A 27 6.39 -8.56 5.93
N ASP A 28 6.50 -9.88 6.18
CA ASP A 28 7.68 -10.49 6.79
C ASP A 28 8.78 -10.71 5.75
N TRP A 29 8.40 -11.15 4.55
CA TRP A 29 9.35 -11.54 3.50
C TRP A 29 10.07 -10.33 2.91
N PHE A 30 9.39 -9.19 2.86
CA PHE A 30 9.86 -7.94 2.27
C PHE A 30 9.99 -6.85 3.33
N SER A 31 10.42 -7.20 4.54
CA SER A 31 10.70 -6.21 5.59
C SER A 31 11.88 -5.31 5.18
N ASN A 32 11.84 -4.05 5.61
CA ASN A 32 12.92 -3.10 5.28
C ASN A 32 14.28 -3.52 5.85
N ASP A 33 14.32 -4.24 6.98
CA ASP A 33 15.56 -4.78 7.53
C ASP A 33 16.27 -5.75 6.56
N LEU A 34 15.49 -6.47 5.74
CA LEU A 34 16.03 -7.40 4.74
C LEU A 34 16.24 -6.73 3.39
N LEU A 35 15.32 -5.87 2.96
CA LEU A 35 15.43 -5.14 1.71
C LEU A 35 16.68 -4.24 1.70
N LEU A 36 16.99 -3.58 2.83
CA LEU A 36 18.16 -2.71 2.95
C LEU A 36 19.48 -3.47 2.72
N LYS A 37 19.57 -4.74 3.12
CA LYS A 37 20.74 -5.60 2.84
C LYS A 37 20.96 -5.84 1.34
N LYS A 38 19.96 -5.55 0.51
CA LYS A 38 19.98 -5.64 -0.95
C LYS A 38 19.99 -4.27 -1.62
N GLY A 39 20.16 -3.18 -0.86
CA GLY A 39 20.08 -1.81 -1.39
C GLY A 39 18.68 -1.42 -1.85
N LEU A 40 17.65 -2.02 -1.26
CA LEU A 40 16.24 -1.78 -1.59
C LEU A 40 15.48 -1.23 -0.38
N ILE A 41 14.40 -0.50 -0.64
CA ILE A 41 13.46 -0.03 0.37
C ILE A 41 12.04 -0.26 -0.12
N GLY A 42 11.22 -0.88 0.72
CA GLY A 42 9.79 -1.02 0.53
C GLY A 42 9.03 0.13 1.18
N VAL A 43 8.17 0.78 0.41
CA VAL A 43 7.29 1.86 0.87
C VAL A 43 5.84 1.49 0.57
N ASN A 44 4.97 1.55 1.57
CA ASN A 44 3.52 1.47 1.39
C ASN A 44 2.93 2.86 1.63
N PHE A 45 2.03 3.28 0.75
CA PHE A 45 1.26 4.52 0.88
C PHE A 45 -0.11 4.38 0.23
N ASP A 46 -1.04 5.19 0.71
CA ASP A 46 -2.33 5.38 0.06
C ASP A 46 -2.21 6.49 -1.00
N PHE A 47 -2.87 6.33 -2.16
CA PHE A 47 -2.84 7.32 -3.24
C PHE A 47 -4.18 7.49 -3.94
N PHE A 48 -4.28 8.59 -4.68
CA PHE A 48 -5.52 9.05 -5.29
C PHE A 48 -5.48 9.00 -6.80
N VAL A 49 -6.62 8.67 -7.38
CA VAL A 49 -6.90 8.81 -8.81
C VAL A 49 -8.09 9.72 -8.92
N ASP A 50 -7.97 10.74 -9.76
CA ASP A 50 -9.10 11.54 -10.21
C ASP A 50 -9.89 10.71 -11.23
N TRP A 51 -11.06 10.26 -10.81
CA TRP A 51 -11.97 9.44 -11.62
C TRP A 51 -12.94 10.25 -12.48
N SER A 52 -12.87 11.58 -12.44
CA SER A 52 -13.77 12.46 -13.20
C SER A 52 -13.32 12.67 -14.65
N GLY A 53 -12.03 12.49 -14.91
CA GLY A 53 -11.42 12.68 -16.22
C GLY A 53 -11.57 11.50 -17.18
N ASN A 54 -11.30 11.75 -18.47
CA ASN A 54 -11.05 10.70 -19.45
C ASN A 54 -9.85 11.10 -20.32
N PRO A 55 -8.65 10.52 -20.12
CA PRO A 55 -8.36 9.42 -19.21
C PRO A 55 -8.41 9.84 -17.72
N ASN A 56 -8.62 8.85 -16.83
CA ASN A 56 -8.41 9.04 -15.40
C ASN A 56 -6.93 9.34 -15.14
N VAL A 57 -6.63 10.19 -14.16
CA VAL A 57 -5.25 10.62 -13.88
C VAL A 57 -4.92 10.47 -12.40
N LEU A 58 -3.63 10.31 -12.09
CA LEU A 58 -3.17 10.35 -10.72
C LEU A 58 -3.36 11.76 -10.14
N THR A 59 -3.97 11.86 -8.96
CA THR A 59 -3.84 13.08 -8.14
C THR A 59 -2.50 13.01 -7.42
N PRO A 60 -1.61 14.02 -7.55
CA PRO A 60 -0.21 13.93 -7.13
C PRO A 60 -0.04 14.09 -5.60
N VAL A 61 -0.72 13.24 -4.84
CA VAL A 61 -0.74 13.21 -3.38
C VAL A 61 -0.61 11.75 -2.92
N ILE A 62 0.32 11.50 -2.01
CA ILE A 62 0.49 10.21 -1.33
C ILE A 62 0.40 10.38 0.18
N TRP A 63 -0.22 9.40 0.83
CA TRP A 63 -0.47 9.39 2.27
C TRP A 63 0.20 8.21 2.95
N ILE A 64 1.00 8.48 3.97
CA ILE A 64 1.54 7.47 4.88
C ILE A 64 0.64 7.40 6.11
N LYS A 65 -0.15 6.33 6.20
CA LYS A 65 -1.09 6.12 7.29
C LYS A 65 -0.40 5.50 8.51
N GLN A 66 -0.61 6.09 9.69
CA GLN A 66 -0.18 5.55 10.97
C GLN A 66 -1.28 5.75 12.02
N VAL A 67 -1.29 4.90 13.04
CA VAL A 67 -2.19 5.05 14.18
C VAL A 67 -1.41 5.38 15.43
N LEU A 68 -2.00 6.17 16.32
CA LEU A 68 -1.46 6.40 17.66
C LEU A 68 -1.43 5.09 18.45
N SER A 69 -0.36 4.88 19.22
CA SER A 69 -0.28 3.78 20.17
C SER A 69 -1.36 3.92 21.25
N ASP A 70 -1.70 2.80 21.92
CA ASP A 70 -2.73 2.81 22.96
C ASP A 70 -2.39 3.79 24.10
N GLY A 71 -3.37 4.59 24.51
CA GLY A 71 -3.22 5.64 25.52
C GLY A 71 -2.54 6.92 25.04
N LYS A 72 -2.25 7.06 23.74
CA LYS A 72 -1.73 8.30 23.13
C LYS A 72 -2.83 9.10 22.46
N VAL A 73 -2.70 10.42 22.53
CA VAL A 73 -3.63 11.40 21.93
C VAL A 73 -2.90 12.33 20.96
N TYR A 74 -3.65 13.10 20.16
CA TYR A 74 -3.04 14.02 19.21
C TYR A 74 -2.06 15.03 19.85
N ALA A 75 -2.34 15.51 21.06
CA ALA A 75 -1.44 16.42 21.77
C ALA A 75 -0.03 15.82 22.00
N ASP A 76 0.06 14.51 22.27
CA ASP A 76 1.34 13.81 22.43
C ASP A 76 2.15 13.79 21.12
N PHE A 77 1.45 13.61 19.99
CA PHE A 77 2.08 13.62 18.68
C PHE A 77 2.54 15.03 18.28
N LEU A 78 1.68 16.02 18.51
CA LEU A 78 1.90 17.42 18.15
C LEU A 78 3.05 18.06 18.93
N ALA A 79 3.33 17.58 20.15
CA ALA A 79 4.46 18.06 20.96
C ALA A 79 5.83 17.89 20.28
N ASN A 80 5.99 16.92 19.38
CA ASN A 80 7.21 16.74 18.59
C ASN A 80 6.94 15.97 17.29
N ILE A 81 6.28 16.61 16.33
CA ILE A 81 5.85 16.01 15.06
C ILE A 81 7.00 15.31 14.33
N LYS A 82 8.08 16.05 14.04
CA LYS A 82 9.25 15.55 13.30
C LYS A 82 9.93 14.42 14.05
N GLY A 83 10.18 14.57 15.35
CA GLY A 83 10.80 13.53 16.16
C GLY A 83 9.96 12.27 16.24
N ASN A 84 8.64 12.38 16.34
CA ASN A 84 7.73 11.23 16.38
C ASN A 84 7.71 10.45 15.06
N ILE A 85 7.76 11.14 13.92
CA ILE A 85 7.86 10.50 12.59
C ILE A 85 9.24 9.85 12.41
N ILE A 86 10.33 10.56 12.72
CA ILE A 86 11.69 10.02 12.61
C ILE A 86 11.88 8.81 13.53
N ASN A 87 11.39 8.85 14.77
CA ASN A 87 11.46 7.71 15.68
C ASN A 87 10.67 6.49 15.17
N ARG A 88 9.61 6.70 14.40
CA ARG A 88 8.79 5.61 13.86
C ARG A 88 9.46 4.91 12.68
N PHE A 89 10.05 5.68 11.77
CA PHE A 89 10.48 5.18 10.47
C PHE A 89 12.01 5.15 10.29
N GLY A 90 12.75 5.90 11.10
CA GLY A 90 14.16 6.23 10.89
C GLY A 90 14.33 7.45 9.98
N GLU A 91 15.32 8.30 10.27
CA GLU A 91 15.54 9.54 9.51
C GLU A 91 15.89 9.25 8.04
N GLU A 92 16.73 8.24 7.80
CA GLU A 92 17.13 7.85 6.44
C GLU A 92 15.93 7.46 5.58
N PHE A 93 15.02 6.63 6.11
CA PHE A 93 13.80 6.23 5.40
C PHE A 93 12.94 7.44 5.05
N VAL A 94 12.70 8.34 6.02
CA VAL A 94 11.85 9.51 5.81
C VAL A 94 12.47 10.46 4.78
N ARG A 95 13.80 10.61 4.78
CA ARG A 95 14.52 11.41 3.79
C ARG A 95 14.42 10.81 2.39
N LYS A 96 14.58 9.49 2.25
CA LYS A 96 14.44 8.82 0.94
C LYS A 96 13.01 8.89 0.41
N LEU A 97 12.02 8.72 1.28
CA LEU A 97 10.61 8.90 0.93
C LEU A 97 10.32 10.34 0.46
N PHE A 98 10.89 11.33 1.15
CA PHE A 98 10.77 12.73 0.77
C PHE A 98 11.49 13.05 -0.56
N GLN A 99 12.68 12.50 -0.80
CA GLN A 99 13.38 12.63 -2.07
C GLN A 99 12.58 12.00 -3.22
N PHE A 100 12.03 10.80 -3.01
CA PHE A 100 11.14 10.15 -3.97
C PHE A 100 9.92 11.04 -4.28
N SER A 101 9.29 11.64 -3.26
CA SER A 101 8.13 12.49 -3.48
C SER A 101 8.48 13.76 -4.25
N LEU A 102 9.60 14.43 -3.94
CA LEU A 102 10.08 15.58 -4.71
C LEU A 102 10.38 15.22 -6.17
N ASN A 103 11.15 14.16 -6.40
CA ASN A 103 11.54 13.73 -7.75
C ASN A 103 10.32 13.38 -8.59
N SER A 104 9.31 12.76 -7.97
CA SER A 104 8.07 12.34 -8.64
C SER A 104 7.00 13.44 -8.70
N ALA A 105 7.30 14.66 -8.22
CA ALA A 105 6.34 15.75 -8.07
C ALA A 105 5.06 15.34 -7.30
N LEU A 106 5.22 14.55 -6.23
CA LEU A 106 4.17 14.09 -5.34
C LEU A 106 4.19 14.89 -4.04
N GLN A 107 3.01 15.28 -3.55
CA GLN A 107 2.85 15.79 -2.20
C GLN A 107 2.83 14.63 -1.21
N LEU A 108 3.71 14.69 -0.21
CA LEU A 108 3.80 13.69 0.84
C LEU A 108 3.12 14.20 2.11
N SER A 109 2.15 13.44 2.60
CA SER A 109 1.54 13.68 3.92
C SER A 109 1.50 12.40 4.76
N PHE A 110 1.55 12.57 6.07
CA PHE A 110 1.27 11.52 7.04
C PHE A 110 -0.16 11.69 7.56
N ILE A 111 -0.92 10.60 7.58
CA ILE A 111 -2.25 10.54 8.19
C ILE A 111 -2.10 9.85 9.53
N ILE A 112 -2.23 10.61 10.61
CA ILE A 112 -2.13 10.11 11.98
C ILE A 112 -3.52 9.98 12.57
N LEU A 113 -3.84 8.79 13.07
CA LEU A 113 -5.18 8.47 13.55
C LEU A 113 -5.17 8.08 15.03
N GLU A 114 -6.01 8.76 15.80
CA GLU A 114 -6.52 8.23 17.06
C GLU A 114 -7.68 7.26 16.73
N ASP A 115 -7.35 6.01 16.38
CA ASP A 115 -8.28 5.12 15.66
C ASP A 115 -9.46 4.59 16.51
N LYS A 116 -9.45 4.85 17.83
CA LYS A 116 -10.53 4.48 18.75
C LYS A 116 -11.65 5.50 18.85
N GLN A 117 -11.57 6.60 18.10
CA GLN A 117 -12.64 7.59 18.00
C GLN A 117 -13.94 6.98 17.45
N ASP A 118 -15.08 7.58 17.81
CA ASP A 118 -16.35 7.28 17.16
C ASP A 118 -16.43 8.03 15.82
N TRP A 119 -16.06 7.35 14.74
CA TRP A 119 -16.04 7.94 13.39
C TRP A 119 -17.41 8.34 12.82
N ASN A 120 -18.51 8.10 13.54
CA ASN A 120 -19.83 8.66 13.20
C ASN A 120 -20.05 10.05 13.81
N ASN A 121 -19.23 10.46 14.78
CA ASN A 121 -19.27 11.79 15.39
C ASN A 121 -18.62 12.83 14.47
N SER A 122 -19.33 13.92 14.17
CA SER A 122 -18.83 15.02 13.33
C SER A 122 -17.60 15.71 13.92
N GLU A 123 -17.42 15.65 15.24
CA GLU A 123 -16.29 16.24 15.96
C GLU A 123 -15.04 15.36 15.95
N SER A 124 -15.13 14.11 15.48
CA SER A 124 -13.95 13.27 15.32
C SER A 124 -12.97 13.87 14.33
N LYS A 125 -11.67 13.75 14.64
CA LYS A 125 -10.60 14.41 13.92
C LYS A 125 -9.61 13.44 13.31
N VAL A 126 -9.04 13.85 12.19
CA VAL A 126 -7.90 13.21 11.52
C VAL A 126 -6.75 14.21 11.53
N CYS A 127 -5.56 13.76 11.92
CA CYS A 127 -4.36 14.58 11.89
C CYS A 127 -3.67 14.39 10.54
N LEU A 128 -3.68 15.43 9.69
CA LEU A 128 -2.93 15.48 8.44
C LEU A 128 -1.64 16.25 8.69
N THR A 129 -0.50 15.61 8.43
CA THR A 129 0.82 16.24 8.54
C THR A 129 1.51 16.22 7.18
N SER A 130 1.55 17.36 6.50
CA SER A 130 2.20 17.52 5.21
C SER A 130 3.69 17.79 5.37
N VAL A 131 4.51 17.18 4.52
CA VAL A 131 5.95 17.43 4.42
C VAL A 131 6.19 18.53 3.40
N LEU A 132 6.84 19.61 3.84
CA LEU A 132 7.17 20.78 3.02
C LEU A 132 8.52 20.58 2.29
N GLU A 133 8.78 21.41 1.27
CA GLU A 133 9.97 21.32 0.41
C GLU A 133 11.32 21.45 1.15
N ASP A 134 11.32 22.09 2.32
CA ASP A 134 12.49 22.26 3.18
C ASP A 134 12.64 21.15 4.24
N PHE A 135 11.88 20.06 4.10
CA PHE A 135 11.81 18.95 5.05
C PHE A 135 11.33 19.37 6.44
N ASN A 136 10.48 20.40 6.49
CA ASN A 136 9.63 20.73 7.62
C ASN A 136 8.24 20.12 7.50
N PHE A 137 7.50 20.17 8.60
CA PHE A 137 6.21 19.50 8.72
C PHE A 137 5.16 20.54 9.10
N ASN A 138 4.08 20.60 8.33
CA ASN A 138 2.90 21.39 8.65
C ASN A 138 1.76 20.43 9.03
N THR A 139 1.12 20.67 10.17
CA THR A 139 0.10 19.76 10.70
C THR A 139 -1.22 20.47 10.94
N GLU A 140 -2.30 19.82 10.54
CA GLU A 140 -3.67 20.24 10.78
C GLU A 140 -4.52 19.11 11.36
N LEU A 141 -5.48 19.47 12.23
CA LEU A 141 -6.50 18.56 12.74
C LEU A 141 -7.81 18.84 12.01
N LEU A 142 -8.13 17.99 11.04
CA LEU A 142 -9.34 18.08 10.24
C LEU A 142 -10.49 17.36 10.94
N THR A 143 -11.69 17.95 10.95
CA THR A 143 -12.90 17.19 11.29
C THR A 143 -13.15 16.10 10.26
N ILE A 144 -13.91 15.06 10.62
CA ILE A 144 -14.24 13.98 9.69
C ILE A 144 -14.98 14.50 8.44
N GLY A 145 -15.77 15.57 8.58
CA GLY A 145 -16.42 16.24 7.45
C GLY A 145 -15.41 16.87 6.50
N ALA A 146 -14.47 17.67 7.02
CA ALA A 146 -13.41 18.28 6.21
C ALA A 146 -12.52 17.21 5.55
N PHE A 147 -12.18 16.14 6.28
CA PHE A 147 -11.38 15.05 5.75
C PHE A 147 -12.08 14.30 4.60
N LYS A 148 -13.39 14.07 4.71
CA LYS A 148 -14.21 13.51 3.60
C LYS A 148 -14.17 14.41 2.37
N SER A 149 -14.28 15.73 2.54
CA SER A 149 -14.16 16.68 1.43
C SER A 149 -12.79 16.65 0.77
N VAL A 150 -11.71 16.49 1.54
CA VAL A 150 -10.35 16.30 0.99
C VAL A 150 -10.29 15.02 0.15
N ILE A 151 -10.78 13.89 0.66
CA ILE A 151 -10.82 12.62 -0.08
C ILE A 151 -11.58 12.76 -1.40
N GLN A 152 -12.77 13.37 -1.37
CA GLN A 152 -13.58 13.58 -2.58
C GLN A 152 -12.89 14.48 -3.57
N THR A 153 -12.29 15.58 -3.10
CA THR A 153 -11.53 16.51 -3.96
C THR A 153 -10.40 15.77 -4.68
N TYR A 154 -9.61 14.98 -3.96
CA TYR A 154 -8.50 14.22 -4.54
C TYR A 154 -8.95 13.05 -5.41
N SER A 155 -10.18 12.56 -5.25
CA SER A 155 -10.73 11.46 -6.03
C SER A 155 -11.48 11.89 -7.29
N GLY A 156 -11.58 13.20 -7.57
CA GLY A 156 -12.43 13.71 -8.64
C GLY A 156 -13.92 13.69 -8.32
N GLY A 157 -14.28 13.61 -7.04
CA GLY A 157 -15.66 13.61 -6.55
C GLY A 157 -16.00 12.41 -5.67
N ALA A 158 -17.29 12.09 -5.60
CA ALA A 158 -17.83 11.03 -4.77
C ALA A 158 -17.39 9.63 -5.25
N VAL A 159 -16.76 8.85 -4.36
CA VAL A 159 -16.34 7.46 -4.64
C VAL A 159 -16.93 6.52 -3.61
N ARG A 160 -17.61 5.47 -4.10
CA ARG A 160 -18.21 4.39 -3.30
C ARG A 160 -17.58 3.04 -3.65
N ILE A 161 -17.33 2.22 -2.62
CA ILE A 161 -16.94 0.81 -2.77
C ILE A 161 -18.17 -0.07 -3.02
N GLY A 162 -19.33 0.35 -2.50
CA GLY A 162 -20.62 -0.33 -2.61
C GLY A 162 -21.34 -0.37 -1.26
N ASN A 163 -22.60 -0.80 -1.23
CA ASN A 163 -23.44 -0.73 -0.02
C ASN A 163 -22.96 -1.61 1.13
N LYS A 164 -22.18 -2.66 0.83
CA LYS A 164 -21.64 -3.58 1.84
C LYS A 164 -20.50 -2.94 2.66
N GLY A 165 -19.78 -1.98 2.07
CA GLY A 165 -18.51 -1.50 2.61
C GLY A 165 -17.43 -2.58 2.67
N LEU A 166 -16.36 -2.28 3.38
CA LEU A 166 -15.25 -3.21 3.60
C LEU A 166 -15.63 -4.29 4.63
N ILE A 167 -15.21 -5.53 4.37
CA ILE A 167 -15.27 -6.62 5.35
C ILE A 167 -14.10 -6.51 6.32
N TYR A 168 -12.90 -6.28 5.78
CA TYR A 168 -11.67 -6.04 6.53
C TYR A 168 -11.15 -4.66 6.15
N GLY A 169 -10.65 -3.92 7.13
CA GLY A 169 -9.96 -2.64 6.94
C GLY A 169 -8.72 -2.60 7.82
N THR A 170 -7.81 -1.68 7.55
CA THR A 170 -6.60 -1.49 8.37
C THR A 170 -6.88 -0.59 9.58
N THR A 171 -7.95 0.19 9.54
CA THR A 171 -8.37 1.13 10.59
C THR A 171 -9.88 1.17 10.75
N ASN A 172 -10.38 1.60 11.92
CA ASN A 172 -11.80 1.86 12.11
C ASN A 172 -12.29 3.01 11.21
N LEU A 173 -11.44 4.01 10.96
CA LEU A 173 -11.75 5.11 10.04
C LEU A 173 -12.06 4.59 8.64
N GLU A 174 -11.20 3.74 8.10
CA GLU A 174 -11.37 3.14 6.77
C GLU A 174 -12.66 2.31 6.69
N CYS A 175 -12.94 1.51 7.73
CA CYS A 175 -14.19 0.75 7.85
C CYS A 175 -15.43 1.67 7.84
N ALA A 176 -15.39 2.80 8.56
CA ALA A 176 -16.48 3.77 8.59
C ALA A 176 -16.66 4.46 7.22
N LEU A 177 -15.58 4.94 6.62
CA LEU A 177 -15.58 5.64 5.33
C LEU A 177 -16.00 4.73 4.18
N SER A 178 -15.73 3.44 4.25
CA SER A 178 -16.13 2.47 3.21
C SER A 178 -17.64 2.38 2.96
N LYS A 179 -18.45 2.85 3.92
CA LYS A 179 -19.92 2.91 3.86
C LYS A 179 -20.44 4.28 3.37
N THR A 180 -19.54 5.17 2.98
CA THR A 180 -19.84 6.53 2.52
C THR A 180 -19.46 6.71 1.05
N ASP A 181 -19.62 7.92 0.53
CA ASP A 181 -19.14 8.36 -0.78
C ASP A 181 -17.76 9.03 -0.73
N SER A 182 -17.05 8.85 0.38
CA SER A 182 -15.69 9.31 0.61
C SER A 182 -14.83 8.12 1.00
N ALA A 183 -14.89 7.05 0.20
CA ALA A 183 -14.09 5.85 0.44
C ALA A 183 -12.61 6.24 0.57
N TYR A 184 -11.95 5.72 1.60
CA TYR A 184 -10.53 5.97 1.82
C TYR A 184 -9.73 5.58 0.55
N PRO A 185 -8.67 6.34 0.18
CA PRO A 185 -7.84 6.03 -0.98
C PRO A 185 -7.32 4.59 -0.96
N GLY A 186 -6.94 4.09 -2.13
CA GLY A 186 -6.34 2.77 -2.22
C GLY A 186 -4.91 2.78 -1.75
N ASP A 187 -4.53 1.67 -1.15
CA ASP A 187 -3.15 1.35 -0.84
C ASP A 187 -2.39 0.88 -2.09
N LEU A 188 -1.13 1.25 -2.12
CA LEU A 188 -0.10 0.56 -2.89
C LEU A 188 0.63 -0.34 -1.89
N ASP A 189 0.41 -1.66 -2.01
CA ASP A 189 0.91 -2.65 -1.04
C ASP A 189 2.40 -2.49 -0.76
N MET A 190 3.23 -2.37 -1.81
CA MET A 190 4.63 -1.96 -1.69
C MET A 190 5.20 -1.40 -3.01
N LEU A 191 5.80 -0.22 -2.95
CA LEU A 191 6.69 0.33 -3.97
C LEU A 191 8.12 0.03 -3.53
N LEU A 192 8.88 -0.65 -4.37
CA LEU A 192 10.31 -0.82 -4.17
C LEU A 192 11.06 0.36 -4.75
N LEU A 193 11.91 0.95 -3.92
CA LEU A 193 12.90 1.95 -4.29
C LEU A 193 14.30 1.33 -4.21
N ASP A 194 15.21 1.77 -5.07
CA ASP A 194 16.63 1.47 -4.95
C ASP A 194 17.31 2.36 -3.89
N GLU A 195 18.63 2.20 -3.75
CA GLU A 195 19.44 2.97 -2.81
C GLU A 195 19.39 4.49 -3.02
N ASN A 196 19.08 4.93 -4.26
CA ASN A 196 18.97 6.31 -4.68
C ASN A 196 17.53 6.86 -4.60
N GLY A 197 16.58 6.07 -4.11
CA GLY A 197 15.17 6.45 -4.04
C GLY A 197 14.45 6.40 -5.39
N ILE A 198 15.01 5.70 -6.38
CA ILE A 198 14.39 5.52 -7.70
C ILE A 198 13.45 4.32 -7.66
N PRO A 199 12.20 4.45 -8.14
CA PRO A 199 11.27 3.32 -8.23
C PRO A 199 11.78 2.19 -9.11
N VAL A 200 11.66 0.96 -8.61
CA VAL A 200 12.12 -0.25 -9.30
C VAL A 200 10.97 -1.18 -9.65
N ALA A 201 9.98 -1.34 -8.77
CA ALA A 201 8.83 -2.21 -8.99
C ALA A 201 7.67 -1.87 -8.05
N ILE A 202 6.45 -2.14 -8.49
CA ILE A 202 5.24 -2.16 -7.65
C ILE A 202 4.94 -3.61 -7.32
N PHE A 203 4.70 -3.92 -6.06
CA PHE A 203 4.20 -5.20 -5.60
C PHE A 203 2.75 -5.05 -5.17
N GLU A 204 1.95 -6.05 -5.54
CA GLU A 204 0.56 -6.22 -5.12
C GLU A 204 0.44 -7.64 -4.54
N PHE A 205 -0.06 -7.76 -3.32
CA PHE A 205 -0.10 -9.00 -2.55
C PHE A 205 -1.54 -9.53 -2.43
N LYS A 206 -1.82 -10.62 -3.13
CA LYS A 206 -3.13 -11.27 -3.09
C LYS A 206 -3.13 -12.50 -2.19
N LYS A 207 -3.81 -12.38 -1.06
CA LYS A 207 -4.02 -13.48 -0.10
C LYS A 207 -5.05 -14.50 -0.62
N HIS A 208 -4.69 -15.78 -0.59
CA HIS A 208 -5.56 -16.91 -0.91
C HIS A 208 -5.91 -17.71 0.36
N THR A 209 -7.19 -17.76 0.72
CA THR A 209 -7.63 -18.24 2.04
C THR A 209 -8.31 -19.62 2.04
N LEU A 210 -8.49 -20.22 0.84
CA LEU A 210 -9.31 -21.43 0.69
C LEU A 210 -8.49 -22.73 0.66
N SER A 211 -7.58 -22.87 -0.30
CA SER A 211 -6.82 -24.10 -0.56
C SER A 211 -5.31 -23.88 -0.47
N ALA A 212 -4.55 -24.97 -0.33
CA ALA A 212 -3.09 -24.92 -0.41
C ALA A 212 -2.59 -24.65 -1.84
N ASP A 213 -3.32 -25.10 -2.86
CA ASP A 213 -2.94 -24.88 -4.25
C ASP A 213 -3.31 -23.46 -4.72
N VAL A 214 -2.30 -22.73 -5.18
CA VAL A 214 -2.40 -21.40 -5.80
C VAL A 214 -2.24 -21.44 -7.32
N SER A 215 -2.13 -22.63 -7.94
CA SER A 215 -1.85 -22.78 -9.37
C SER A 215 -2.83 -22.04 -10.28
N ARG A 216 -4.11 -21.98 -9.87
CA ARG A 216 -5.20 -21.32 -10.59
C ARG A 216 -5.40 -19.85 -10.20
N GLN A 217 -4.57 -19.31 -9.32
CA GLN A 217 -4.64 -17.90 -8.95
C GLN A 217 -3.88 -17.07 -10.00
N THR A 218 -4.60 -16.28 -10.77
CA THR A 218 -4.04 -15.43 -11.83
C THR A 218 -4.73 -14.07 -11.80
N LEU A 219 -4.15 -13.06 -12.46
CA LEU A 219 -4.77 -11.75 -12.65
C LEU A 219 -6.18 -11.90 -13.26
N SER A 220 -6.38 -12.83 -14.19
CA SER A 220 -7.66 -13.01 -14.89
C SER A 220 -8.82 -13.43 -13.98
N ASN A 221 -8.53 -13.93 -12.78
CA ASN A 221 -9.54 -14.22 -11.76
C ASN A 221 -10.15 -12.94 -11.16
N TYR A 222 -9.47 -11.80 -11.32
CA TYR A 222 -9.77 -10.54 -10.63
C TYR A 222 -9.91 -9.33 -11.55
N TYR A 223 -9.31 -9.37 -12.74
CA TYR A 223 -9.28 -8.25 -13.68
C TYR A 223 -9.81 -8.67 -15.06
N PRO A 224 -10.69 -7.86 -15.70
CA PRO A 224 -11.18 -6.55 -15.24
C PRO A 224 -12.28 -6.63 -14.18
N ASN A 225 -12.80 -7.82 -13.87
CA ASN A 225 -13.84 -8.01 -12.86
C ASN A 225 -13.43 -9.11 -11.87
N PRO A 226 -13.76 -8.97 -10.57
CA PRO A 226 -14.49 -7.86 -9.93
C PRO A 226 -13.63 -6.65 -9.53
N ASP A 227 -12.30 -6.73 -9.62
CA ASP A 227 -11.37 -5.80 -8.99
C ASP A 227 -10.79 -4.76 -9.99
N GLY A 228 -11.47 -4.47 -11.11
CA GLY A 228 -10.98 -3.60 -12.19
C GLY A 228 -10.39 -2.27 -11.72
N ARG A 229 -11.15 -1.52 -10.91
CA ARG A 229 -10.70 -0.24 -10.35
C ARG A 229 -9.41 -0.36 -9.53
N LYS A 230 -9.22 -1.47 -8.81
CA LYS A 230 -8.02 -1.71 -7.99
C LYS A 230 -6.78 -1.89 -8.87
N TYR A 231 -6.86 -2.63 -9.95
CA TYR A 231 -5.70 -2.80 -10.83
C TYR A 231 -5.48 -1.60 -11.74
N ASP A 232 -6.55 -0.96 -12.22
CA ASP A 232 -6.44 0.25 -13.04
C ASP A 232 -5.72 1.38 -12.30
N ARG A 233 -5.96 1.56 -10.98
CA ARG A 233 -5.19 2.56 -10.22
C ARG A 233 -3.69 2.26 -10.17
N LEU A 234 -3.27 0.99 -10.11
CA LEU A 234 -1.86 0.63 -10.12
C LEU A 234 -1.24 0.94 -11.48
N ALA A 235 -1.96 0.67 -12.57
CA ALA A 235 -1.55 1.05 -13.91
C ALA A 235 -1.44 2.57 -14.08
N ILE A 236 -2.40 3.35 -13.56
CA ILE A 236 -2.38 4.82 -13.59
C ILE A 236 -1.16 5.35 -12.81
N PHE A 237 -0.87 4.80 -11.62
CA PHE A 237 0.31 5.18 -10.86
C PHE A 237 1.61 4.85 -11.62
N LYS A 238 1.69 3.66 -12.22
CA LYS A 238 2.83 3.26 -13.07
C LYS A 238 3.02 4.23 -14.24
N GLU A 239 1.95 4.58 -14.96
CA GLU A 239 2.02 5.55 -16.08
C GLU A 239 2.45 6.94 -15.61
N TYR A 240 2.00 7.37 -14.43
CA TYR A 240 2.45 8.62 -13.82
C TYR A 240 3.96 8.61 -13.54
N ILE A 241 4.48 7.53 -12.94
CA ILE A 241 5.92 7.38 -12.67
C ILE A 241 6.72 7.39 -13.97
N LEU A 242 6.26 6.68 -15.01
CA LEU A 242 6.89 6.71 -16.32
C LEU A 242 6.89 8.13 -16.91
N ALA A 243 5.79 8.86 -16.81
CA ALA A 243 5.70 10.22 -17.33
C ALA A 243 6.57 11.23 -16.57
N LYS A 244 6.71 11.08 -15.25
CA LYS A 244 7.48 12.01 -14.40
C LYS A 244 8.97 11.72 -14.37
N LEU A 245 9.35 10.44 -14.33
CA LEU A 245 10.73 10.01 -14.12
C LEU A 245 11.36 9.34 -15.35
N GLY A 246 10.57 8.97 -16.36
CA GLY A 246 11.05 8.20 -17.51
C GLY A 246 11.32 6.72 -17.18
N HIS A 247 10.87 6.23 -16.02
CA HIS A 247 11.10 4.86 -15.56
C HIS A 247 9.86 3.99 -15.77
N ASP A 248 9.98 2.99 -16.64
CA ASP A 248 8.94 1.96 -16.83
C ASP A 248 9.17 0.79 -15.85
N ILE A 249 8.37 0.75 -14.78
CA ILE A 249 8.52 -0.24 -13.70
C ILE A 249 7.46 -1.35 -13.77
N PRO A 250 7.78 -2.62 -13.46
CA PRO A 250 6.80 -3.68 -13.42
C PRO A 250 5.80 -3.52 -12.27
N ILE A 251 4.58 -4.00 -12.50
CA ILE A 251 3.65 -4.41 -11.43
C ILE A 251 3.80 -5.91 -11.25
N ILE A 252 4.12 -6.36 -10.04
CA ILE A 252 4.35 -7.76 -9.67
C ILE A 252 3.23 -8.17 -8.71
N LEU A 253 2.35 -9.04 -9.20
CA LEU A 253 1.25 -9.61 -8.44
C LEU A 253 1.71 -10.92 -7.78
N LEU A 254 1.77 -10.96 -6.45
CA LEU A 254 2.10 -12.16 -5.69
C LEU A 254 0.86 -12.75 -5.02
N PHE A 255 0.53 -13.98 -5.41
CA PHE A 255 -0.46 -14.81 -4.75
C PHE A 255 0.21 -15.66 -3.66
N TYR A 256 -0.30 -15.54 -2.44
CA TYR A 256 0.19 -16.32 -1.30
C TYR A 256 -0.96 -16.97 -0.51
N PRO A 257 -0.83 -18.25 -0.14
CA PRO A 257 -1.86 -18.97 0.59
C PRO A 257 -1.72 -18.81 2.11
N THR A 258 -2.84 -18.78 2.82
CA THR A 258 -2.85 -18.84 4.30
C THR A 258 -2.83 -20.27 4.84
N ASN A 259 -2.93 -21.28 3.97
CA ASN A 259 -2.90 -22.68 4.38
C ASN A 259 -1.44 -23.12 4.66
N PRO A 260 -1.10 -23.59 5.87
CA PRO A 260 0.28 -23.94 6.24
C PRO A 260 0.83 -25.17 5.49
N LEU A 261 -0.03 -25.97 4.85
CA LEU A 261 0.38 -27.10 4.00
C LEU A 261 0.79 -26.67 2.59
N ALA A 262 0.63 -25.40 2.24
CA ALA A 262 1.03 -24.91 0.94
C ALA A 262 2.55 -24.84 0.80
N GLU A 263 3.05 -25.34 -0.32
CA GLU A 263 4.50 -25.29 -0.64
C GLU A 263 4.84 -24.17 -1.62
N TYR A 264 3.85 -23.67 -2.36
CA TYR A 264 4.06 -22.75 -3.47
C TYR A 264 3.19 -21.50 -3.37
N GLY A 265 3.80 -20.36 -3.69
CA GLY A 265 3.14 -19.13 -4.10
C GLY A 265 3.12 -19.04 -5.62
N ARG A 266 2.46 -18.01 -6.16
CA ARG A 266 2.50 -17.70 -7.59
C ARG A 266 2.77 -16.21 -7.79
N ALA A 267 3.61 -15.88 -8.75
CA ALA A 267 3.91 -14.51 -9.13
C ALA A 267 3.51 -14.27 -10.60
N GLU A 268 2.91 -13.13 -10.89
CA GLU A 268 2.66 -12.65 -12.25
C GLU A 268 3.20 -11.24 -12.42
N VAL A 269 3.95 -11.04 -13.49
CA VAL A 269 4.45 -9.72 -13.89
C VAL A 269 3.48 -9.17 -14.92
N LEU A 270 2.95 -7.98 -14.68
CA LEU A 270 1.88 -7.41 -15.49
C LEU A 270 2.42 -6.44 -16.56
N THR A 271 1.66 -6.29 -17.64
CA THR A 271 1.88 -5.32 -18.72
C THR A 271 0.54 -4.75 -19.19
N GLY A 272 0.59 -3.63 -19.90
CA GLY A 272 -0.60 -2.95 -20.42
C GLY A 272 -0.89 -1.65 -19.68
N SER A 273 -1.90 -0.94 -20.19
CA SER A 273 -2.42 0.32 -19.67
C SER A 273 -3.64 0.08 -18.78
N PRO A 274 -4.18 1.11 -18.10
CA PRO A 274 -5.50 1.05 -17.49
C PRO A 274 -6.55 0.55 -18.50
N GLY A 275 -7.48 -0.30 -18.05
CA GLY A 275 -8.44 -1.01 -18.88
C GLY A 275 -7.89 -2.19 -19.71
N GLY A 276 -6.56 -2.39 -19.75
CA GLY A 276 -5.89 -3.38 -20.61
C GLY A 276 -4.77 -4.18 -19.95
N LEU A 277 -4.73 -4.24 -18.61
CA LEU A 277 -3.73 -5.03 -17.90
C LEU A 277 -3.85 -6.53 -18.19
N LYS A 278 -2.70 -7.17 -18.40
CA LYS A 278 -2.58 -8.63 -18.57
C LYS A 278 -1.27 -9.14 -17.99
N ALA A 279 -1.21 -10.43 -17.65
CA ALA A 279 0.04 -11.07 -17.28
C ALA A 279 0.95 -11.15 -18.51
N LYS A 280 2.18 -10.62 -18.40
CA LYS A 280 3.25 -10.77 -19.39
C LYS A 280 3.96 -12.11 -19.21
N ALA A 281 4.25 -12.45 -17.95
CA ALA A 281 4.87 -13.71 -17.55
C ALA A 281 4.44 -14.06 -16.13
N GLY A 282 4.57 -15.32 -15.75
CA GLY A 282 4.27 -15.76 -14.40
C GLY A 282 4.73 -17.17 -14.12
N GLY A 283 4.72 -17.54 -12.85
CA GLY A 283 5.16 -18.86 -12.42
C GLY A 283 5.00 -19.09 -10.92
N LYS A 284 5.16 -20.35 -10.52
CA LYS A 284 5.20 -20.73 -9.11
C LYS A 284 6.57 -20.41 -8.51
N PHE A 285 6.59 -20.06 -7.23
CA PHE A 285 7.79 -20.00 -6.41
C PHE A 285 7.57 -20.78 -5.12
N ARG A 286 8.64 -21.33 -4.53
CA ARG A 286 8.55 -22.03 -3.25
C ARG A 286 8.37 -21.02 -2.12
N LEU A 287 7.35 -21.21 -1.30
CA LEU A 287 7.14 -20.42 -0.08
C LEU A 287 8.25 -20.67 0.94
N PRO A 288 8.47 -19.73 1.87
CA PRO A 288 9.29 -19.99 3.05
C PRO A 288 8.84 -21.26 3.78
N GLN A 289 9.79 -22.13 4.13
CA GLN A 289 9.51 -23.38 4.85
C GLN A 289 9.41 -23.17 6.35
N ASP A 290 9.87 -22.03 6.84
CA ASP A 290 9.79 -21.53 8.20
C ASP A 290 9.89 -19.99 8.19
N ASN A 291 9.86 -19.37 9.38
CA ASN A 291 9.95 -17.93 9.55
C ASN A 291 11.41 -17.45 9.74
N SER A 292 12.39 -18.16 9.19
CA SER A 292 13.81 -17.78 9.29
C SER A 292 14.18 -16.68 8.28
N GLU A 293 15.16 -15.87 8.66
CA GLU A 293 15.72 -14.83 7.80
C GLU A 293 16.21 -15.39 6.46
N ASN A 294 16.89 -16.55 6.46
CA ASN A 294 17.42 -17.19 5.26
C ASN A 294 16.32 -17.53 4.24
N GLU A 295 15.17 -18.00 4.71
CA GLU A 295 14.05 -18.32 3.83
C GLU A 295 13.40 -17.06 3.26
N TYR A 296 13.36 -15.96 4.01
CA TYR A 296 12.87 -14.67 3.52
C TYR A 296 13.84 -14.03 2.52
N GLU A 297 15.15 -14.09 2.78
CA GLU A 297 16.16 -13.64 1.82
C GLU A 297 16.07 -14.39 0.49
N ARG A 298 15.77 -15.70 0.53
CA ARG A 298 15.52 -16.49 -0.69
C ARG A 298 14.35 -15.93 -1.51
N ILE A 299 13.30 -15.42 -0.87
CA ILE A 299 12.17 -14.78 -1.56
C ILE A 299 12.59 -13.42 -2.14
N ILE A 300 13.31 -12.59 -1.39
CA ILE A 300 13.83 -11.30 -1.87
C ILE A 300 14.73 -11.48 -3.10
N ASN A 301 15.55 -12.54 -3.12
CA ASN A 301 16.42 -12.86 -4.26
C ASN A 301 15.64 -13.21 -5.56
N LEU A 302 14.30 -13.32 -5.51
CA LEU A 302 13.46 -13.45 -6.71
C LEU A 302 13.18 -12.10 -7.39
N ILE A 303 13.36 -10.96 -6.72
CA ILE A 303 13.05 -9.63 -7.26
C ILE A 303 13.75 -9.38 -8.61
N PRO A 304 15.08 -9.59 -8.77
CA PRO A 304 15.74 -9.38 -10.06
C PRO A 304 15.17 -10.27 -11.17
N LYS A 305 14.74 -11.49 -10.83
CA LYS A 305 14.10 -12.41 -11.79
C LYS A 305 12.76 -11.88 -12.27
N PHE A 306 11.94 -11.31 -11.37
CA PHE A 306 10.66 -10.70 -11.75
C PHE A 306 10.86 -9.47 -12.65
N ILE A 307 11.85 -8.63 -12.35
CA ILE A 307 12.19 -7.46 -13.18
C ILE A 307 12.68 -7.90 -14.56
N LYS A 308 13.55 -8.91 -14.64
CA LYS A 308 14.04 -9.45 -15.91
C LYS A 308 12.91 -10.00 -16.79
N LEU A 309 11.96 -10.72 -16.18
CA LEU A 309 10.76 -11.22 -16.87
C LEU A 309 9.91 -10.08 -17.47
N TYR A 310 9.85 -8.93 -16.80
CA TYR A 310 9.21 -7.74 -17.32
C TYR A 310 9.93 -7.18 -18.54
N GLN A 311 11.26 -7.11 -18.50
CA GLN A 311 12.07 -6.47 -19.56
C GLN A 311 12.15 -7.34 -20.82
N GLU A 312 12.43 -8.63 -20.67
CA GLU A 312 12.84 -9.49 -21.78
C GLU A 312 11.72 -10.33 -22.41
N GLY A 313 10.63 -10.60 -21.68
CA GLY A 313 9.53 -11.45 -22.17
C GLY A 313 9.88 -12.94 -22.24
N ALA A 314 9.42 -13.67 -21.21
CA ALA A 314 9.46 -15.13 -20.99
C ALA A 314 10.73 -15.75 -20.37
N LEU A 315 10.49 -16.84 -19.63
CA LEU A 315 11.43 -17.82 -19.06
C LEU A 315 11.72 -18.91 -20.09
#